data_AF-A0A7Y2HTW2-F1
#
_entry.id   AF-A0A7Y2HTW2-F1
#
_cell.length_a   1.000
_cell.length_b   1.000
_cell.length_c   1.000
_cell.angle_alpha   90.00
_cell.angle_beta   90.00
_cell.angle_gamma   90.00
#
_symmetry.space_group_name_H-M   'P 1'
#
loop_
_entity.id
_entity.type
_entity.pdbx_description
1 polymer ?
#
loop_
_entity_poly.entity_id
_entity_poly.type
_entity_poly.pdbx_seq_one_letter_code
_entity_poly.pdbx_strand_id
1 'polypeptide(L)' 'MSDESIENLARKLAESVPGGLRAIGEDVENNFRSILRASLSRLDLVTREEFEVQAAVLARTREKLEALETSLAALEKNNG' A
#
# COMPACT_ATOMS: atom_id res chain seq x y z
N MET A 1 4.93 6.56 2.15
CA MET A 1 3.67 7.19 1.73
C MET A 1 3.88 8.70 1.80
N SER A 2 3.51 9.49 0.78
CA SER A 2 3.69 10.95 0.83
C SER A 2 2.57 11.62 1.64
N ASP A 3 2.88 12.72 2.33
CA ASP A 3 1.88 13.54 3.05
C ASP A 3 0.71 13.97 2.14
N GLU A 4 0.98 14.15 0.85
CA GLU A 4 0.00 14.49 -0.18
C GLU A 4 -1.08 13.41 -0.38
N SER A 5 -0.73 12.13 -0.21
CA SER A 5 -1.71 11.03 -0.31
C SER A 5 -2.69 11.05 0.87
N ILE A 6 -2.20 11.39 2.07
CA ILE A 6 -3.01 11.56 3.27
C ILE A 6 -3.91 12.80 3.11
N GLU A 7 -3.38 13.88 2.55
CA GLU A 7 -4.14 15.11 2.29
C GLU A 7 -5.30 14.88 1.31
N ASN A 8 -5.03 14.17 0.23
CA ASN A 8 -6.05 13.83 -0.77
C ASN A 8 -7.13 12.91 -0.20
N LEU A 9 -6.76 11.97 0.68
CA LEU A 9 -7.73 11.12 1.36
C LEU A 9 -8.58 11.92 2.36
N ALA A 10 -7.95 12.79 3.16
CA ALA A 10 -8.64 13.67 4.10
C ALA A 10 -9.64 14.59 3.39
N ARG A 11 -9.25 15.19 2.26
CA ARG A 11 -10.12 16.04 1.45
C ARG A 11 -11.33 15.28 0.89
N LYS A 12 -11.11 14.10 0.30
CA LYS A 12 -12.21 13.26 -0.22
C LYS A 12 -13.17 12.82 0.88
N LEU A 13 -12.65 12.53 2.08
CA LEU A 13 -13.48 12.20 3.23
C LEU A 13 -14.29 13.41 3.71
N ALA A 14 -13.68 14.59 3.80
CA ALA A 14 -14.36 15.84 4.14
C ALA A 14 -15.47 16.20 3.13
N GLU A 15 -15.23 15.98 1.83
CA GLU A 15 -16.22 16.19 0.77
C GLU A 15 -17.42 15.22 0.85
N SER A 16 -17.22 14.03 1.45
CA SER A 16 -18.26 13.03 1.66
C SER A 16 -19.14 13.27 2.89
N VAL A 17 -18.82 14.30 3.70
CA VAL A 17 -19.58 14.64 4.91
C VAL A 17 -20.90 15.35 4.55
N PRO A 18 -22.06 14.92 5.10
CA PRO A 18 -23.36 15.52 4.83
C PRO A 18 -23.40 17.03 5.15
N GLY A 19 -24.10 17.81 4.33
CA GLY A 19 -24.08 19.27 4.33
C GLY A 19 -24.39 19.97 5.66
N GLY A 20 -25.01 19.30 6.64
CA GLY A 20 -25.25 19.83 7.99
C GLY A 20 -23.99 20.04 8.84
N LEU A 21 -22.87 19.38 8.51
CA LEU A 21 -21.59 19.49 9.23
C LEU A 21 -20.61 20.48 8.57
N ARG A 22 -20.92 21.01 7.37
CA ARG A 22 -20.08 22.02 6.68
C ARG A 22 -19.92 23.31 7.49
N ALA A 23 -20.87 23.64 8.37
CA ALA A 23 -20.83 24.85 9.19
C ALA A 23 -19.86 24.76 10.39
N ILE A 24 -19.32 23.58 10.70
CA ILE A 24 -18.32 23.33 11.75
C ILE A 24 -16.96 22.98 11.10
N GLY A 25 -16.80 23.33 9.81
CA GLY A 25 -15.93 22.66 8.85
C GLY A 25 -14.45 22.57 9.24
N GLU A 26 -13.84 23.65 9.72
CA GLU A 26 -12.39 23.70 9.93
C GLU A 26 -11.94 22.89 11.16
N ASP A 27 -12.67 22.98 12.28
CA ASP A 27 -12.36 22.21 13.49
C ASP A 27 -12.61 20.71 13.30
N VAL A 28 -13.68 20.36 12.58
CA VAL A 28 -13.99 18.97 12.24
C VAL A 28 -12.95 18.41 11.26
N GLU A 29 -12.55 19.16 10.25
CA GLU A 29 -11.50 18.77 9.30
C GLU A 29 -10.17 18.49 10.00
N ASN A 30 -9.75 19.39 10.89
CA ASN A 30 -8.52 19.24 11.67
C ASN A 30 -8.56 18.02 12.61
N ASN A 31 -9.71 17.78 13.25
CA ASN A 31 -9.90 16.59 14.08
C ASN A 31 -9.89 15.30 13.25
N PHE A 32 -10.56 15.28 12.10
CA PHE A 32 -10.54 14.13 11.17
C PHE A 32 -9.14 13.85 10.65
N ARG A 33 -8.39 14.87 10.25
CA ARG A 33 -6.99 14.73 9.80
C ARG A 33 -6.11 14.13 10.89
N SER A 34 -6.29 14.56 12.14
CA SER A 34 -5.57 14.04 13.29
C SER A 34 -5.90 12.57 13.57
N ILE A 35 -7.19 12.20 13.51
CA ILE A 35 -7.65 10.81 13.68
C ILE A 35 -7.14 9.91 12.56
N LEU A 36 -7.16 10.38 11.31
CA LEU A 36 -6.65 9.65 10.15
C LEU A 36 -5.14 9.44 10.25
N ARG A 37 -4.38 10.48 10.61
CA ARG A 37 -2.93 10.35 10.84
C ARG A 37 -2.63 9.36 11.97
N ALA A 38 -3.32 9.45 13.10
CA ALA A 38 -3.14 8.53 14.23
C ALA A 38 -3.54 7.09 13.91
N SER A 39 -4.52 6.90 13.02
CA SER A 39 -4.96 5.56 12.60
C SER A 39 -4.03 4.96 11.55
N LEU A 40 -3.58 5.76 10.58
CA LEU A 40 -2.59 5.35 9.58
C LEU A 40 -1.23 5.08 10.21
N SER A 41 -0.82 5.84 11.24
CA SER A 41 0.44 5.58 11.97
C SER A 41 0.40 4.30 12.80
N ARG A 42 -0.79 3.75 13.09
CA ARG A 42 -0.97 2.46 13.75
C ARG A 42 -0.98 1.28 12.78
N LEU A 43 -1.04 1.53 11.48
CA LEU A 43 -0.84 0.51 10.47
C LEU A 43 0.67 0.40 10.24
N ASP A 44 1.18 -0.82 10.10
CA ASP A 44 2.59 -1.10 9.76
C ASP A 44 2.86 -0.74 8.28
N LEU A 45 2.72 0.55 7.96
CA LEU A 45 2.87 1.08 6.62
C LEU A 45 4.35 1.14 6.26
N VAL A 46 4.68 0.56 5.11
CA VAL A 46 5.99 0.71 4.49
C VAL A 46 5.98 1.90 3.52
N THR A 47 7.16 2.45 3.25
CA THR A 47 7.31 3.44 2.19
C THR A 47 7.04 2.82 0.81
N ARG A 48 6.72 3.68 -0.17
CA ARG A 48 6.49 3.19 -1.54
C ARG A 48 7.77 2.60 -2.12
N GLU A 49 8.92 3.17 -1.80
CA GLU A 49 10.23 2.66 -2.23
C GLU A 49 10.51 1.27 -1.65
N GLU A 50 10.29 1.07 -0.34
CA GLU A 50 10.44 -0.26 0.28
C GLU A 50 9.49 -1.29 -0.35
N PHE A 51 8.25 -0.90 -0.65
CA PHE A 51 7.31 -1.77 -1.36
C PHE A 51 7.82 -2.16 -2.75
N GLU A 52 8.30 -1.20 -3.54
CA GLU A 52 8.84 -1.44 -4.89
C GLU A 52 10.05 -2.38 -4.85
N VAL A 53 10.93 -2.21 -3.86
CA VAL A 53 12.08 -3.11 -3.64
C VAL A 53 11.59 -4.54 -3.36
N GLN A 54 10.62 -4.72 -2.47
CA GLN A 54 10.10 -6.05 -2.16
C GLN A 54 9.39 -6.69 -3.35
N ALA A 55 8.65 -5.91 -4.13
CA ALA A 55 8.03 -6.37 -5.37
C ALA A 55 9.07 -6.86 -6.38
N ALA A 56 10.18 -6.15 -6.53
CA ALA A 56 11.29 -6.55 -7.40
C ALA A 56 11.97 -7.85 -6.92
N VAL A 57 12.19 -7.98 -5.61
CA VAL A 57 12.72 -9.22 -5.00
C VAL A 57 11.79 -10.41 -5.28
N LEU A 58 10.48 -10.22 -5.13
CA LEU A 58 9.49 -11.25 -5.41
C LEU A 58 9.47 -11.65 -6.89
N ALA A 59 9.52 -10.68 -7.81
CA ALA A 59 9.58 -10.94 -9.25
C ALA A 59 10.80 -11.78 -9.62
N ARG A 60 11.99 -11.39 -9.16
CA ARG A 60 13.23 -12.15 -9.38
C ARG A 60 13.17 -13.55 -8.78
N THR A 61 12.48 -13.71 -7.65
CA THR A 61 12.32 -15.02 -7.00
C THR A 61 11.44 -15.95 -7.84
N ARG A 62 10.36 -15.43 -8.44
CA ARG A 62 9.52 -16.19 -9.37
C ARG A 62 10.29 -16.63 -10.61
N GLU A 63 11.05 -15.73 -11.23
CA GLU A 63 11.89 -16.08 -12.39
C GLU A 63 12.88 -17.22 -12.07
N LYS A 64 13.54 -17.14 -10.90
CA LYS A 64 14.44 -18.20 -10.45
C LYS A 64 13.71 -19.51 -10.15
N LEU A 65 12.51 -19.44 -9.58
CA LEU A 65 11.69 -20.61 -9.31
C LEU A 65 11.34 -21.33 -10.62
N GLU A 66 10.85 -20.61 -11.62
CA GLU A 66 10.49 -21.14 -12.94
C GLU A 66 11.70 -21.79 -13.64
N ALA A 67 12.87 -21.17 -13.56
CA ALA A 67 14.11 -21.73 -14.12
C ALA A 67 14.54 -23.04 -13.42
N LEU A 68 14.38 -23.10 -12.09
CA LEU A 68 14.66 -24.32 -11.32
C LEU A 68 13.66 -25.43 -11.63
N GLU A 69 12.37 -25.11 -11.72
CA GLU A 69 11.31 -26.06 -12.10
C GLU A 69 11.56 -26.63 -13.50
N THR A 70 11.96 -25.79 -14.45
CA THR A 70 12.33 -26.21 -15.80
C THR A 70 13.55 -27.15 -15.79
N SER A 71 14.57 -26.80 -15.00
CA SER A 71 15.78 -27.62 -14.86
C SER A 71 15.47 -28.97 -14.21
N LEU A 72 14.60 -28.99 -13.20
CA LEU A 72 14.16 -30.20 -12.52
C LEU A 72 13.39 -31.11 -13.47
N ALA A 73 12.42 -30.57 -14.22
CA ALA A 73 11.65 -31.35 -15.20
C ALA A 73 12.54 -31.96 -16.30
N ALA A 74 13.57 -31.23 -16.75
CA ALA A 74 14.54 -31.76 -17.69
C ALA A 74 15.37 -32.92 -17.10
N LEU A 75 15.78 -32.81 -15.83
CA LEU A 75 16.51 -33.87 -15.13
C LEU A 75 15.64 -35.10 -14.85
N GLU A 76 14.40 -34.90 -14.42
CA GLU A 76 13.44 -35.99 -14.20
C GLU A 76 13.16 -36.76 -15.49
N LYS A 77 13.07 -36.05 -16.63
CA LYS A 77 12.89 -36.67 -17.94
C LYS A 77 14.13 -37.45 -18.42
N ASN A 78 15.32 -37.05 -17.99
CA ASN A 78 16.58 -37.72 -18.37
C ASN A 78 16.91 -38.92 -17.45
N ASN A 79 16.32 -38.97 -16.25
CA ASN A 79 16.56 -40.02 -15.24
C ASN A 79 15.43 -41.07 -15.14
N GLY A 80 14.39 -40.97 -15.98
CA GLY A 80 13.32 -41.97 -16.15
C GLY A 80 13.41 -42.67 -17.50
#